data_AF-A0A928W4Y0-F1
#
_entry.id   AF-A0A928W4Y0-F1
#
_cell.length_a   1.000
_cell.length_b   1.000
_cell.length_c   1.000
_cell.angle_alpha   90.00
_cell.angle_beta   90.00
_cell.angle_gamma   90.00
#
_symmetry.space_group_name_H-M   'P 1'
#
loop_
_entity.id
_entity.type
_entity.pdbx_description
1 polymer ?
#
loop_
_entity_poly.entity_id
_entity_poly.type
_entity_poly.pdbx_seq_one_letter_code
_entity_poly.pdbx_strand_id
1 'polypeptide(L)' 'MVIEYLIGISGATLIVYRVGEYFQYEIVFWDGSLYQPQEIYHESGEARDVGLESIKIVIGYQ' A
#
# COMPACT_ATOMS: atom_id res chain seq x y z
N MET A 1 14.87 -0.55 -4.84
CA MET A 1 13.41 -0.59 -4.65
C MET A 1 12.84 -1.38 -5.82
N VAL A 2 12.03 -2.40 -5.55
CA VAL A 2 11.37 -3.21 -6.60
C VAL A 2 9.88 -3.24 -6.27
N ILE A 3 9.02 -2.87 -7.21
CA ILE A 3 7.57 -2.92 -7.04
C ILE A 3 7.12 -4.36 -7.22
N GLU A 4 6.41 -4.89 -6.24
CA GLU A 4 5.85 -6.25 -6.24
C GLU A 4 4.36 -6.22 -6.61
N TYR A 5 3.63 -5.21 -6.11
CA TYR A 5 2.22 -5.02 -6.42
C TYR A 5 1.91 -3.57 -6.76
N LEU A 6 1.01 -3.39 -7.73
CA LEU A 6 0.41 -2.13 -8.11
C LEU A 6 -1.09 -2.36 -8.30
N ILE A 7 -1.92 -1.86 -7.40
CA ILE A 7 -3.35 -2.17 -7.35
C ILE A 7 -4.16 -0.87 -7.28
N GLY A 8 -5.04 -0.64 -8.26
CA GLY A 8 -5.95 0.50 -8.28
C GLY A 8 -7.31 0.17 -7.65
N ILE A 9 -7.78 1.00 -6.71
CA ILE A 9 -9.04 0.83 -5.96
C ILE A 9 -9.70 2.19 -5.76
N SER A 10 -10.86 2.41 -6.38
CA SER A 10 -11.74 3.57 -6.11
C SER A 10 -11.02 4.94 -6.03
N GLY A 11 -10.11 5.22 -6.97
CA GLY A 11 -9.35 6.48 -6.99
C GLY A 11 -8.13 6.52 -6.06
N ALA A 12 -7.76 5.40 -5.45
CA ALA A 12 -6.50 5.19 -4.77
C ALA A 12 -5.65 4.13 -5.50
N THR A 13 -4.34 4.22 -5.38
CA THR A 13 -3.39 3.23 -5.87
C THR A 13 -2.54 2.73 -4.72
N LEU A 14 -2.66 1.44 -4.41
CA LEU A 14 -1.77 0.73 -3.50
C LEU A 14 -0.51 0.30 -4.26
N ILE A 15 0.65 0.67 -3.73
CA ILE A 15 1.95 0.26 -4.24
C ILE A 15 2.62 -0.52 -3.12
N VAL A 16 3.02 -1.77 -3.39
CA VAL A 16 3.83 -2.57 -2.47
C VAL A 16 5.20 -2.75 -3.09
N TYR A 17 6.25 -2.45 -2.33
CA TYR A 17 7.61 -2.50 -2.83
C TYR A 17 8.59 -3.05 -1.81
N ARG A 18 9.64 -3.68 -2.34
CA ARG A 18 10.76 -4.21 -1.57
C ARG A 18 11.79 -3.13 -1.29
N VAL A 19 12.21 -3.05 -0.03
CA VAL A 19 13.30 -2.21 0.47
C VAL A 19 14.30 -3.10 1.19
N GLY A 20 15.43 -3.42 0.53
CA GLY A 20 16.40 -4.37 1.09
C GLY A 20 15.81 -5.77 1.26
N GLU A 21 15.65 -6.22 2.51
CA GLU A 21 15.11 -7.54 2.87
C GLU A 21 13.65 -7.51 3.35
N TYR A 22 13.05 -6.33 3.42
CA TYR A 22 11.68 -6.14 3.88
C TYR A 22 10.81 -5.50 2.78
N PHE A 23 9.50 -5.48 3.03
CA PHE A 23 8.49 -4.90 2.18
C PHE A 23 7.79 -3.76 2.90
N GLN A 24 7.37 -2.77 2.14
CA GLN A 24 6.54 -1.67 2.60
C GLN A 24 5.43 -1.43 1.57
N TYR A 25 4.44 -0.65 1.97
CA TYR A 25 3.43 -0.16 1.04
C TYR A 25 3.25 1.34 1.17
N GLU A 26 2.68 1.93 0.12
CA GLU A 26 2.18 3.29 0.12
C GLU A 26 0.88 3.36 -0.67
N ILE A 27 0.04 4.32 -0.32
CA ILE A 27 -1.24 4.58 -1.00
C ILE A 27 -1.18 5.98 -1.59
N VAL A 28 -1.33 6.08 -2.90
CA VAL A 28 -1.47 7.34 -3.63
C VAL A 28 -2.93 7.57 -3.93
N PHE A 29 -3.50 8.69 -3.45
CA PHE A 29 -4.89 9.05 -3.72
C PHE A 29 -5.02 9.92 -4.97
N TRP A 30 -6.24 10.02 -5.50
CA TRP A 30 -6.55 10.75 -6.74
C TRP A 30 -6.23 12.25 -6.67
N ASP A 31 -6.21 12.82 -5.47
CA ASP A 31 -5.83 14.21 -5.22
C ASP A 31 -4.31 14.41 -5.14
N GLY A 32 -3.54 13.34 -5.32
CA GLY A 32 -2.08 13.32 -5.22
C GLY A 32 -1.54 13.21 -3.80
N SER A 33 -2.41 13.08 -2.79
CA SER A 33 -1.96 12.81 -1.42
C SER A 33 -1.38 11.40 -1.28
N LEU A 34 -0.44 11.25 -0.36
CA LEU A 34 0.29 10.00 -0.11
C LEU A 34 0.11 9.58 1.34
N TYR A 35 -0.24 8.32 1.54
CA TYR A 35 -0.16 7.65 2.84
C TYR A 35 0.94 6.59 2.80
N GLN A 36 1.97 6.77 3.60
CA GLN A 36 3.12 5.87 3.70
C GLN A 36 3.40 5.53 5.18
N PRO A 37 2.91 4.37 5.65
CA PRO A 37 3.20 3.87 7.00
C PRO A 37 4.70 3.59 7.20
N GLN A 38 5.15 3.64 8.46
CA GLN A 38 6.52 3.28 8.83
C GLN A 38 6.68 1.79 9.13
N GLU A 39 5.59 1.04 9.16
CA GLU A 39 5.56 -0.40 9.29
C GLU A 39 6.38 -1.08 8.19
N ILE A 40 7.02 -2.18 8.57
CA ILE A 40 7.79 -3.05 7.69
C ILE A 40 7.21 -4.45 7.76
N TYR A 41 7.25 -5.14 6.63
CA TYR A 41 6.70 -6.49 6.49
C TYR A 41 7.76 -7.44 5.96
N HIS A 42 7.69 -8.70 6.35
CA HIS A 42 8.64 -9.73 5.89
C HIS A 42 8.21 -10.38 4.58
N GLU A 43 6.92 -10.29 4.25
CA GLU A 43 6.36 -10.83 3.01
C GLU A 43 5.60 -9.74 2.24
N SER A 44 5.71 -9.78 0.91
CA SER A 44 4.99 -8.84 0.04
C SER A 44 3.46 -9.02 0.12
N GLY A 45 3.00 -10.26 0.36
CA GLY A 45 1.58 -10.56 0.54
C GLY A 45 0.98 -9.94 1.79
N GLU A 46 1.73 -9.92 2.89
CA GLU A 46 1.31 -9.29 4.14
C GLU A 46 1.17 -7.76 3.96
N ALA A 47 2.18 -7.11 3.38
CA ALA A 47 2.14 -5.68 3.08
C ALA A 47 0.95 -5.31 2.16
N ARG A 48 0.65 -6.18 1.19
CA ARG A 48 -0.52 -6.02 0.31
C ARG A 48 -1.81 -6.08 1.11
N ASP A 49 -2.01 -7.11 1.92
CA ASP A 49 -3.28 -7.33 2.62
C ASP A 49 -3.55 -6.22 3.64
N VAL A 50 -2.52 -5.78 4.37
CA VAL A 50 -2.63 -4.62 5.28
C VAL A 50 -2.90 -3.33 4.51
N GLY A 51 -2.24 -3.13 3.35
CA GLY A 51 -2.49 -1.99 2.49
C GLY A 51 -3.92 -1.94 1.95
N LEU A 52 -4.51 -3.08 1.60
CA LEU A 52 -5.91 -3.19 1.16
C LEU A 52 -6.89 -2.84 2.28
N GLU A 53 -6.68 -3.34 3.50
CA GLU A 53 -7.48 -2.97 4.66
C GLU A 53 -7.34 -1.49 5.01
N SER A 54 -6.12 -0.95 4.88
CA SER A 54 -5.86 0.48 5.09
C SER A 54 -6.62 1.36 4.09
N ILE A 55 -6.65 0.97 2.81
CA ILE A 55 -7.46 1.67 1.80
C ILE A 55 -8.92 1.72 2.27
N LYS A 56 -9.54 0.58 2.61
CA LYS A 56 -10.94 0.52 3.04
C LYS A 56 -11.26 1.52 4.16
N ILE A 57 -10.36 1.63 5.14
CA ILE A 57 -10.48 2.59 6.25
C ILE A 57 -10.38 4.03 5.73
N VAL A 58 -9.37 4.35 4.92
CA VAL A 58 -9.10 5.72 4.48
C VAL A 58 -10.14 6.24 3.48
N ILE A 59 -10.62 5.41 2.56
CA ILE A 59 -11.66 5.78 1.58
C ILE A 59 -13.09 5.60 2.11
N GLY A 60 -13.26 5.11 3.34
CA GLY A 60 -14.57 4.90 3.98
C GLY A 60 -15.41 3.80 3.33
N TYR A 61 -14.77 2.83 2.68
CA TYR A 61 -15.45 1.70 2.02
C TYR A 61 -15.61 0.57 3.03
N GLN A 62 -16.78 0.51 3.70
CA GLN A 62 -17.22 -0.64 4.50
C GLN A 62 -18.03 -1.62 3.67
#